data_AF-A0A1M5MZN6-F1
#
_entry.id   AF-A0A1M5MZN6-F1
#
_cell.length_a   1.000
_cell.length_b   1.000
_cell.length_c   1.000
_cell.angle_alpha   90.00
_cell.angle_beta   90.00
_cell.angle_gamma   90.00
#
_symmetry.space_group_name_H-M   'P 1'
#
loop_
_entity.id
_entity.type
_entity.pdbx_description
1 polymer ?
#
loop_
_entity_poly.entity_id
_entity_poly.type
_entity_poly.pdbx_seq_one_letter_code
_entity_poly.pdbx_strand_id
1 'polypeptide(L)' 'MLRTLKAEMVRHNVKAKELAELLDVRVATIYDKLNGHYDFSLTEAIKIKRYFFPNYEIEYLFEKVEDRSA' A
#
# COMPACT_ATOMS: atom_id res chain seq x y z
N MET A 1 -3.85 9.81 0.84
CA MET A 1 -3.33 8.92 -0.24
C MET A 1 -1.99 8.32 0.20
N LEU A 2 -1.69 7.06 -0.16
CA LEU A 2 -0.40 6.42 0.12
C LEU A 2 0.60 6.66 -1.02
N ARG A 3 1.31 7.79 -1.00
CA ARG A 3 2.25 8.17 -2.06
C ARG A 3 3.50 7.29 -2.05
N THR A 4 4.01 6.95 -0.86
CA THR A 4 5.23 6.16 -0.70
C THR A 4 5.05 4.73 -1.18
N LEU A 5 4.00 4.04 -0.73
CA LEU A 5 3.67 2.69 -1.23
C LEU A 5 3.52 2.66 -2.76
N LYS A 6 2.81 3.62 -3.34
CA LYS A 6 2.65 3.71 -4.81
C LYS A 6 3.99 3.90 -5.52
N ALA A 7 4.89 4.71 -4.98
CA ALA A 7 6.22 4.92 -5.57
C ALA A 7 7.05 3.64 -5.52
N GLU A 8 7.07 2.94 -4.39
CA GLU A 8 7.78 1.67 -4.25
C GLU A 8 7.18 0.57 -5.12
N MET A 9 5.85 0.52 -5.26
CA MET A 9 5.20 -0.38 -6.21
C MET A 9 5.71 -0.18 -7.64
N VAL A 10 5.86 1.06 -8.09
CA VAL A 10 6.41 1.36 -9.43
C VAL A 10 7.88 0.97 -9.51
N ARG A 11 8.69 1.28 -8.49
CA ARG A 11 10.13 0.97 -8.45
C ARG A 11 10.42 -0.53 -8.47
N HIS A 12 9.60 -1.31 -7.78
CA HIS A 12 9.73 -2.78 -7.68
C HIS A 12 8.85 -3.53 -8.68
N ASN A 13 8.18 -2.81 -9.60
CA ASN A 13 7.26 -3.37 -10.60
C ASN A 13 6.13 -4.24 -10.00
N VAL A 14 5.68 -3.90 -8.78
CA VAL A 14 4.58 -4.56 -8.08
C VAL A 14 3.25 -3.95 -8.51
N LYS A 15 2.34 -4.79 -9.01
CA LYS A 15 1.02 -4.37 -9.49
C LYS A 15 -0.03 -4.47 -8.39
N ALA A 16 -1.06 -3.63 -8.49
CA ALA A 16 -2.23 -3.68 -7.60
C ALA A 16 -2.93 -5.06 -7.61
N LYS A 17 -2.85 -5.80 -8.73
CA LYS A 17 -3.37 -7.18 -8.84
C LYS A 17 -2.63 -8.16 -7.92
N GLU A 18 -1.31 -8.02 -7.79
CA GLU A 18 -0.50 -8.91 -6.94
C GLU A 18 -0.76 -8.63 -5.45
N LEU A 19 -0.96 -7.35 -5.09
CA LEU A 19 -1.42 -6.97 -3.76
C LEU A 19 -2.82 -7.54 -3.45
N ALA A 20 -3.72 -7.51 -4.44
CA ALA A 20 -5.07 -8.06 -4.31
C ALA A 20 -5.04 -9.58 -4.11
N GLU A 21 -4.20 -10.29 -4.87
CA GLU A 21 -3.97 -11.73 -4.73
C GLU A 21 -3.36 -12.09 -3.37
N LEU A 22 -2.38 -11.32 -2.87
CA LEU A 22 -1.78 -11.55 -1.55
C LEU A 22 -2.78 -11.36 -0.39
N LEU A 23 -3.68 -10.39 -0.53
CA LEU A 23 -4.64 -10.03 0.51
C LEU A 23 -6.00 -10.73 0.37
N ASP A 24 -6.21 -11.50 -0.69
CA ASP A 24 -7.47 -12.15 -1.04
C ASP A 24 -8.65 -11.16 -1.12
N VAL A 25 -8.44 -10.05 -1.82
CA VAL A 25 -9.43 -9.00 -2.03
C VAL A 25 -9.58 -8.64 -3.51
N ARG A 26 -10.59 -7.83 -3.83
CA ARG A 26 -10.75 -7.30 -5.19
C ARG A 26 -9.69 -6.25 -5.47
N VAL A 27 -9.22 -6.18 -6.72
CA VAL A 27 -8.26 -5.15 -7.16
C VAL A 27 -8.81 -3.73 -6.92
N ALA A 28 -10.13 -3.54 -7.08
CA ALA A 28 -10.79 -2.27 -6.76
C ALA A 28 -10.57 -1.84 -5.31
N THR A 29 -10.66 -2.77 -4.36
CA THR A 29 -10.42 -2.51 -2.92
C THR A 29 -8.98 -2.04 -2.67
N ILE A 30 -8.00 -2.58 -3.41
CA ILE A 30 -6.62 -2.10 -3.33
C ILE A 30 -6.51 -0.67 -3.84
N TYR A 31 -7.14 -0.34 -4.97
CA TYR A 31 -7.15 1.04 -5.47
C TYR A 31 -7.82 2.00 -4.49
N ASP A 32 -8.93 1.60 -3.88
CA ASP A 32 -9.62 2.42 -2.88
C ASP A 32 -8.71 2.70 -1.67
N LYS A 33 -8.02 1.68 -1.17
CA LYS A 33 -7.05 1.82 -0.07
C LYS A 33 -5.84 2.66 -0.45
N LEU A 34 -5.27 2.45 -1.63
CA LEU A 34 -4.12 3.21 -2.14
C LEU A 34 -4.46 4.69 -2.35
N ASN A 35 -5.68 5.00 -2.79
CA ASN A 35 -6.17 6.36 -2.95
C ASN A 35 -6.51 7.02 -1.60
N GLY A 36 -6.70 6.23 -0.55
CA GLY A 36 -7.00 6.69 0.80
C GLY A 36 -8.50 6.80 1.11
N HIS A 37 -9.35 6.13 0.33
CA HIS A 37 -10.76 5.96 0.67
C HIS A 37 -10.94 5.01 1.87
N TYR A 38 -10.03 4.04 2.02
CA TYR A 38 -9.97 3.12 3.14
C TYR A 38 -8.53 2.93 3.61
N ASP A 39 -8.37 2.46 4.84
CA ASP A 39 -7.06 2.15 5.39
C ASP A 39 -6.67 0.68 5.18
N PHE A 40 -5.36 0.43 5.11
CA PHE A 40 -4.81 -0.90 5.31
C PHE A 40 -4.81 -1.20 6.80
N SER A 41 -5.37 -2.35 7.17
CA SER A 41 -5.19 -2.91 8.52
C SER A 41 -3.71 -3.24 8.75
N LEU A 42 -3.30 -3.26 10.02
CA LEU A 42 -1.93 -3.62 10.39
C LEU A 42 -1.51 -4.99 9.82
N THR A 43 -2.42 -5.96 9.82
CA THR A 43 -2.16 -7.30 9.28
C THR A 43 -1.91 -7.28 7.78
N GLU A 44 -2.69 -6.52 7.01
CA GLU A 44 -2.47 -6.35 5.57
C GLU A 44 -1.14 -5.64 5.30
N ALA A 45 -0.85 -4.58 6.04
CA ALA A 45 0.39 -3.82 5.90
C ALA A 45 1.64 -4.67 6.19
N ILE A 46 1.59 -5.50 7.24
CA ILE A 46 2.67 -6.45 7.58
C ILE A 46 2.84 -7.50 6.47
N LYS A 47 1.74 -8.03 5.90
CA LYS A 47 1.81 -8.99 4.79
C LYS A 47 2.48 -8.37 3.57
N ILE A 48 2.06 -7.17 3.18
CA ILE A 48 2.62 -6.42 2.05
C ILE A 48 4.12 -6.17 2.27
N LYS A 49 4.50 -5.66 3.44
CA LYS A 49 5.91 -5.46 3.81
C LYS A 49 6.69 -6.75 3.65
N ARG A 50 6.27 -7.83 4.29
CA ARG A 50 7.03 -9.10 4.29
C ARG A 50 7.19 -9.71 2.91
N TYR A 51 6.18 -9.57 2.05
CA TYR A 51 6.17 -10.23 0.74
C TYR A 51 6.84 -9.39 -0.35
N PHE A 52 6.52 -8.10 -0.43
CA PHE A 52 6.96 -7.23 -1.52
C PHE A 52 8.09 -6.26 -1.12
N PHE A 53 8.14 -5.83 0.14
CA PHE A 53 9.03 -4.75 0.60
C PHE A 53 9.75 -5.11 1.91
N PRO A 54 10.43 -6.27 2.01
CA PRO A 54 10.96 -6.77 3.29
C PRO A 54 12.01 -5.86 3.92
N ASN A 55 12.68 -5.05 3.09
CA ASN A 55 13.75 -4.12 3.50
C ASN A 55 13.26 -2.70 3.84
N TYR A 56 11.94 -2.47 3.83
CA TYR A 56 11.36 -1.16 4.11
C TYR A 56 10.63 -1.15 5.45
N GLU A 57 10.57 0.02 6.08
CA GLU A 57 9.79 0.20 7.29
C GLU A 57 8.31 0.38 7.01
N ILE A 58 7.48 -0.10 7.93
CA ILE A 58 6.02 -0.07 7.75
C ILE A 58 5.51 1.37 7.82
N GLU A 59 6.12 2.19 8.68
CA GLU A 59 5.87 3.63 8.82
C GLU A 59 6.20 4.37 7.53
N TYR A 60 7.29 3.98 6.85
CA TYR A 60 7.69 4.56 5.57
C TYR A 60 6.70 4.18 4.45
N LEU A 61 6.41 2.89 4.30
CA LEU A 61 5.52 2.41 3.24
C LEU A 61 4.11 3.00 3.35
N PHE A 62 3.58 3.06 4.56
CA PHE A 62 2.21 3.48 4.84
C PHE A 62 2.10 4.92 5.36
N GLU A 63 3.12 5.75 5.10
CA GLU A 63 3.08 7.17 5.42
C GLU A 63 1.90 7.83 4.68
N LYS A 64 0.92 8.29 5.47
CA LYS A 64 -0.19 9.08 4.94
C LYS A 64 0.34 10.49 4.71
N VAL A 65 0.39 10.90 3.45
CA VAL A 65 0.54 12.31 3.14
C VAL A 65 -0.80 12.95 3.46
N GLU A 66 -0.89 13.61 4.62
CA GLU A 66 -1.94 14.59 4.87
C GLU A 66 -1.81 15.66 3.79
N ASP A 67 -2.87 15.83 3.00
CA ASP A 67 -3.04 17.05 2.24
C ASP A 67 -3.20 18.17 3.28
N ARG A 68 -2.09 18.78 3.68
CA ARG A 68 -2.11 20.09 4.34
C ARG A 68 -2.57 21.09 3.28
N SER A 69 -3.87 21.05 2.98
CA SER A 69 -4.62 22.19 2.50
C SER A 69 -4.70 23.15 3.69
N ALA A 70 -3.66 23.97 3.84
CA ALA A 70 -3.70 25.19 4.64
C ALA A 70 -4.49 26.27 3.88
#